data_AF-G0R941-F1
#
_entry.id   AF-G0R941-F1
#
_cell.length_a   1.000
_cell.length_b   1.000
_cell.length_c   1.000
_cell.angle_alpha   90.00
_cell.angle_beta   90.00
_cell.angle_gamma   90.00
#
_symmetry.space_group_name_H-M   'P 1'
#
loop_
_entity.id
_entity.type
_entity.pdbx_description
1 polymer ?
#
loop_
_entity_poly.entity_id
_entity_poly.type
_entity_poly.pdbx_seq_one_letter_code
_entity_poly.pdbx_strand_id
1 'polypeptide(L)'
;PTIVGVTGMWHPASCFEDLEAAFKAKGYPFVSQDAPGILDEDPFNSTVDKDSESLRKNILLPLLAEGKDVVLLMHSYGGVYGSAAVDGLSVRERKKAGLKGGVTGLVYVTAVTPAVGKSLLDMMG
;
A
#
# COMPACT_ATOMS: atom_id res chain seq x y z
N PRO A 1 11.05 10.35 -3.56
CA PRO A 1 10.38 9.02 -3.54
C PRO A 1 9.05 9.12 -4.29
N THR A 2 8.55 8.00 -4.82
CA THR A 2 7.15 7.88 -5.29
C THR A 2 6.27 7.56 -4.11
N ILE A 3 5.16 8.29 -3.95
CA ILE A 3 4.16 8.02 -2.92
C ILE A 3 3.14 7.03 -3.48
N VAL A 4 2.88 5.97 -2.73
CA VAL A 4 1.84 4.99 -3.05
C VAL A 4 0.71 5.15 -2.05
N GLY A 5 -0.43 5.65 -2.51
CA GLY A 5 -1.65 5.75 -1.73
C GLY A 5 -2.34 4.39 -1.64
N VAL A 6 -2.67 3.98 -0.41
CA VAL A 6 -3.31 2.70 -0.10
C VAL A 6 -4.59 2.99 0.67
N THR A 7 -5.74 2.77 0.02
CA THR A 7 -7.05 3.18 0.52
C THR A 7 -7.57 2.27 1.64
N GLY A 8 -8.59 2.76 2.35
CA GLY A 8 -9.34 1.96 3.31
C GLY A 8 -10.44 1.14 2.63
N MET A 9 -11.13 0.32 3.42
CA MET A 9 -12.32 -0.40 2.96
C MET A 9 -13.38 0.60 2.47
N TRP A 10 -14.08 0.26 1.39
CA TRP A 10 -15.12 1.11 0.75
C TRP A 10 -14.63 2.47 0.21
N HIS A 11 -13.32 2.67 0.04
CA HIS A 11 -12.76 3.89 -0.53
C HIS A 11 -12.08 3.60 -1.87
N PRO A 12 -12.63 4.10 -3.00
CA PRO A 12 -11.89 4.06 -4.26
C PRO A 12 -10.63 4.94 -4.20
N ALA A 13 -9.70 4.71 -5.11
CA ALA A 13 -8.48 5.49 -5.30
C ALA A 13 -8.78 6.98 -5.53
N SER A 14 -9.93 7.31 -6.12
CA SER A 14 -10.36 8.69 -6.34
C SER A 14 -10.50 9.50 -5.03
N CYS A 15 -10.67 8.84 -3.88
CA CYS A 15 -10.62 9.51 -2.58
C CYS A 15 -9.26 10.18 -2.29
N PHE A 16 -8.20 9.87 -3.05
CA PHE A 16 -6.89 10.51 -2.94
C PHE A 16 -6.64 11.59 -3.99
N GLU A 17 -7.58 11.98 -4.85
CA GLU A 17 -7.34 12.95 -5.93
C GLU A 17 -6.76 14.29 -5.43
N ASP A 18 -7.36 14.88 -4.38
CA ASP A 18 -6.85 16.12 -3.78
C ASP A 18 -5.45 15.93 -3.17
N LEU A 19 -5.21 14.78 -2.55
CA LEU A 19 -3.94 14.44 -1.94
C LEU A 19 -2.84 14.22 -2.99
N GLU A 20 -3.19 13.52 -4.07
CA GLU A 20 -2.36 13.31 -5.24
C GLU A 20 -1.96 14.65 -5.87
N ALA A 21 -2.91 15.55 -6.07
CA ALA A 21 -2.65 16.89 -6.60
C ALA A 21 -1.67 17.66 -5.69
N ALA A 22 -1.88 17.61 -4.37
CA ALA A 22 -1.01 18.26 -3.40
C ALA A 22 0.43 17.71 -3.40
N PHE A 23 0.61 16.38 -3.53
CA PHE A 23 1.95 15.77 -3.63
C PHE A 23 2.63 16.08 -4.95
N LYS A 24 1.89 15.98 -6.08
CA LYS A 24 2.41 16.30 -7.41
C LYS A 24 2.84 17.76 -7.51
N ALA A 25 2.08 18.70 -6.94
CA ALA A 25 2.45 20.12 -6.88
C ALA A 25 3.78 20.37 -6.13
N LYS A 26 4.16 19.47 -5.23
CA LYS A 26 5.45 19.50 -4.51
C LYS A 26 6.56 18.68 -5.18
N GLY A 27 6.31 18.15 -6.38
CA GLY A 27 7.27 17.35 -7.14
C GLY A 27 7.40 15.89 -6.70
N TYR A 28 6.44 15.38 -5.90
CA TYR A 28 6.39 13.97 -5.54
C TYR A 28 5.39 13.23 -6.43
N PRO A 29 5.83 12.26 -7.25
CA PRO A 29 4.90 11.38 -7.95
C PRO A 29 4.01 10.65 -6.94
N PHE A 30 2.73 10.53 -7.27
CA PHE A 30 1.75 9.83 -6.46
C PHE A 30 0.99 8.85 -7.35
N VAL A 31 0.80 7.63 -6.85
CA VAL A 31 0.08 6.56 -7.53
C VAL A 31 -0.82 5.87 -6.51
N SER A 32 -2.04 5.54 -6.90
CA SER A 32 -2.94 4.70 -6.12
C SER A 32 -3.77 3.81 -7.06
N GLN A 33 -4.41 2.78 -6.51
CA GLN A 33 -5.30 1.89 -7.25
C GLN A 33 -6.49 1.51 -6.39
N ASP A 34 -7.59 1.11 -7.02
CA ASP A 34 -8.67 0.44 -6.31
C ASP A 34 -8.20 -0.94 -5.84
N ALA A 35 -8.50 -1.27 -4.58
CA ALA A 35 -8.28 -2.61 -4.07
C ALA A 35 -9.35 -3.56 -4.63
N PRO A 36 -9.01 -4.76 -5.13
CA PRO A 36 -9.98 -5.72 -5.67
C PRO A 36 -11.18 -5.98 -4.75
N GLY A 37 -10.96 -6.13 -3.44
CA GLY A 37 -12.02 -6.36 -2.46
C GLY A 37 -12.97 -5.17 -2.24
N ILE A 38 -12.66 -3.98 -2.79
CA ILE A 38 -13.58 -2.83 -2.78
C ILE A 38 -14.59 -2.93 -3.93
N LEU A 39 -14.22 -3.61 -5.03
CA LEU A 39 -15.00 -3.70 -6.25
C LEU A 39 -15.81 -5.01 -6.34
N ASP A 40 -15.62 -5.94 -5.40
CA ASP A 40 -16.29 -7.24 -5.43
C ASP A 40 -17.67 -7.16 -4.76
N GLU A 41 -18.71 -7.57 -5.49
CA GLU A 41 -20.08 -7.64 -4.97
C GLU A 41 -20.25 -8.80 -3.96
N ASP A 42 -19.37 -9.81 -4.02
CA ASP A 42 -19.34 -10.89 -3.05
C ASP A 42 -18.34 -10.57 -1.91
N PRO A 43 -18.83 -10.27 -0.70
CA PRO A 43 -17.96 -9.94 0.43
C PRO A 43 -17.03 -11.10 0.82
N PHE A 44 -17.35 -12.35 0.48
CA PHE A 44 -16.48 -13.51 0.76
C PHE A 44 -15.26 -13.56 -0.16
N ASN A 45 -15.32 -12.87 -1.30
CA ASN A 45 -14.17 -12.76 -2.20
C ASN A 45 -13.22 -11.64 -1.82
N SER A 46 -13.59 -10.76 -0.87
CA SER A 46 -12.79 -9.62 -0.44
C SER A 46 -11.80 -10.03 0.64
N THR A 47 -10.59 -10.42 0.25
CA THR A 47 -9.55 -10.89 1.18
C THR A 47 -8.30 -10.00 1.17
N VAL A 48 -7.65 -9.91 2.34
CA VAL A 48 -6.37 -9.21 2.51
C VAL A 48 -5.30 -9.73 1.54
N ASP A 49 -5.29 -11.05 1.28
CA ASP A 49 -4.33 -11.67 0.37
C ASP A 49 -4.51 -11.17 -1.07
N LYS A 50 -5.75 -11.10 -1.56
CA LYS A 50 -6.02 -10.57 -2.91
C LYS A 50 -5.66 -9.09 -3.02
N ASP A 51 -5.99 -8.28 -2.02
CA ASP A 51 -5.69 -6.85 -2.02
C ASP A 51 -4.18 -6.58 -1.95
N SER A 52 -3.48 -7.30 -1.08
CA SER A 52 -2.03 -7.18 -0.91
C SER A 52 -1.26 -7.69 -2.13
N GLU A 53 -1.68 -8.81 -2.72
CA GLU A 53 -1.08 -9.35 -3.94
C GLU A 53 -1.29 -8.42 -5.13
N SER A 54 -2.50 -7.85 -5.28
CA SER A 54 -2.80 -6.85 -6.32
C SER A 54 -1.92 -5.61 -6.17
N LEU A 55 -1.87 -5.00 -4.98
CA LEU A 55 -1.02 -3.84 -4.71
C LEU A 55 0.46 -4.15 -5.01
N ARG A 56 0.93 -5.32 -4.58
CA ARG A 56 2.31 -5.75 -4.77
C ARG A 56 2.64 -5.91 -6.25
N LYS A 57 1.82 -6.65 -7.00
CA LYS A 57 2.09 -6.97 -8.41
C LYS A 57 1.91 -5.76 -9.34
N ASN A 58 0.89 -4.96 -9.10
CA ASN A 58 0.47 -3.93 -10.06
C ASN A 58 1.16 -2.58 -9.82
N ILE A 59 1.56 -2.27 -8.57
CA ILE A 59 2.17 -0.98 -8.23
C ILE A 59 3.60 -1.16 -7.71
N LEU A 60 3.78 -1.95 -6.64
CA LEU A 60 5.07 -1.98 -5.95
C LEU A 60 6.17 -2.59 -6.82
N LEU A 61 5.99 -3.81 -7.33
CA LEU A 61 7.02 -4.49 -8.11
C LEU A 61 7.43 -3.71 -9.39
N PRO A 62 6.50 -3.13 -10.18
CA PRO A 62 6.86 -2.29 -11.33
C PRO A 62 7.70 -1.07 -10.95
N LEU A 63 7.28 -0.29 -9.94
CA LEU A 63 8.03 0.88 -9.48
C LEU A 63 9.44 0.50 -9.00
N LEU A 64 9.56 -0.63 -8.30
CA LEU A 64 10.82 -1.13 -7.79
C LEU A 64 11.72 -1.71 -8.90
N ALA A 65 11.15 -2.28 -9.96
CA ALA A 65 11.89 -2.73 -11.14
C ALA A 65 12.53 -1.54 -11.89
N GLU A 66 11.86 -0.39 -11.89
CA GLU A 66 12.43 0.88 -12.37
C GLU A 66 13.49 1.47 -11.41
N GLY A 67 13.76 0.81 -10.28
CA GLY A 67 14.74 1.25 -9.28
C GLY A 67 14.27 2.44 -8.44
N LYS A 68 12.96 2.71 -8.37
CA LYS A 68 12.41 3.83 -7.60
C LYS A 68 12.40 3.52 -6.10
N ASP A 69 12.58 4.58 -5.31
CA ASP A 69 12.28 4.57 -3.89
C ASP A 69 10.81 4.92 -3.65
N VAL A 70 10.16 4.13 -2.80
CA VAL A 70 8.72 4.20 -2.55
C VAL A 70 8.43 4.49 -1.08
N VAL A 71 7.41 5.30 -0.82
CA VAL A 71 6.79 5.46 0.51
C VAL A 71 5.32 5.08 0.39
N LEU A 72 4.84 4.20 1.26
CA LEU A 72 3.41 3.88 1.32
C LEU A 72 2.71 4.86 2.28
N LEU A 73 1.61 5.45 1.83
CA LEU A 73 0.68 6.22 2.65
C LEU A 73 -0.61 5.42 2.75
N MET A 74 -0.87 4.86 3.93
CA MET A 74 -1.92 3.87 4.16
C MET A 74 -3.00 4.45 5.06
N HIS A 75 -4.26 4.32 4.65
CA HIS A 75 -5.43 4.78 5.39
C HIS A 75 -6.32 3.61 5.86
N SER A 76 -6.77 3.65 7.12
CA SER A 76 -7.71 2.65 7.68
C SER A 76 -7.25 1.20 7.42
N TYR A 77 -8.11 0.37 6.84
CA TYR A 77 -7.84 -1.00 6.37
C TYR A 77 -6.60 -1.10 5.46
N GLY A 78 -6.25 -0.04 4.75
CA GLY A 78 -5.02 0.08 3.96
C GLY A 78 -3.75 -0.23 4.72
N GLY A 79 -3.76 0.00 6.04
CA GLY A 79 -2.65 -0.40 6.89
C GLY A 79 -2.45 -1.91 6.99
N VAL A 80 -3.50 -2.71 6.84
CA VAL A 80 -3.43 -4.18 6.87
C VAL A 80 -2.80 -4.73 5.59
N TYR A 81 -3.48 -4.56 4.46
CA TYR A 81 -3.02 -5.14 3.19
C TYR A 81 -1.78 -4.44 2.63
N GLY A 82 -1.61 -3.14 2.91
CA GLY A 82 -0.39 -2.40 2.57
C GLY A 82 0.83 -2.94 3.30
N SER A 83 0.71 -3.28 4.59
CA SER A 83 1.78 -3.91 5.35
C SER A 83 2.14 -5.30 4.83
N ALA A 84 1.14 -6.11 4.48
CA ALA A 84 1.36 -7.42 3.87
C ALA A 84 2.06 -7.30 2.50
N ALA A 85 1.66 -6.32 1.69
CA ALA A 85 2.18 -6.14 0.33
C ALA A 85 3.67 -5.79 0.27
N VAL A 86 4.26 -5.20 1.32
CA VAL A 86 5.66 -4.73 1.33
C VAL A 86 6.68 -5.76 1.82
N ASP A 87 6.25 -6.96 2.21
CA ASP A 87 7.15 -7.98 2.76
C ASP A 87 8.34 -8.27 1.83
N GLY A 88 9.57 -8.21 2.36
CA GLY A 88 10.80 -8.39 1.59
C GLY A 88 11.16 -7.26 0.60
N LEU A 89 10.43 -6.13 0.57
CA LEU A 89 10.63 -5.05 -0.40
C LEU A 89 11.36 -3.83 0.15
N SER A 90 11.86 -3.86 1.39
CA SER A 90 12.58 -2.70 1.94
C SER A 90 13.85 -2.40 1.14
N VAL A 91 14.27 -1.13 1.13
CA VAL A 91 15.55 -0.74 0.52
C VAL A 91 16.72 -1.55 1.08
N ARG A 92 16.68 -1.90 2.37
CA ARG A 92 17.73 -2.70 3.01
C ARG A 92 17.81 -4.11 2.44
N GLU A 93 16.68 -4.79 2.32
CA GLU A 93 16.60 -6.16 1.78
C GLU A 93 16.99 -6.19 0.31
N ARG A 94 16.46 -5.25 -0.47
CA ARG A 94 16.76 -5.14 -1.90
C ARG A 94 18.23 -4.82 -2.16
N LYS A 95 18.83 -3.90 -1.39
CA LYS A 95 20.25 -3.59 -1.48
C LYS A 95 21.12 -4.80 -1.17
N LYS A 96 20.73 -5.63 -0.18
CA LYS A 96 21.43 -6.89 0.13
C LYS A 96 21.38 -7.88 -1.04
N ALA A 97 20.30 -7.85 -1.83
CA ALA A 97 20.14 -8.65 -3.05
C ALA A 97 20.76 -8.00 -4.31
N GLY A 98 21.49 -6.88 -4.18
CA GLY A 98 22.09 -6.17 -5.33
C GLY A 98 21.08 -5.41 -6.20
N LEU A 99 19.84 -5.23 -5.72
CA LEU A 99 18.78 -4.52 -6.42
C LEU A 99 18.73 -3.04 -6.01
N LYS A 100 18.30 -2.18 -6.94
CA LYS A 100 18.07 -0.74 -6.70
C LYS A 100 16.64 -0.48 -6.24
N GLY A 101 16.42 0.68 -5.62
CA GLY A 101 15.12 1.10 -5.10
C GLY A 101 14.64 0.24 -3.93
N GLY A 102 13.48 0.60 -3.41
CA GLY A 102 12.82 -0.15 -2.33
C GLY A 102 11.80 0.67 -1.57
N VAL A 103 11.11 0.00 -0.65
CA VAL A 103 10.25 0.68 0.32
C VAL A 103 11.13 1.36 1.35
N THR A 104 11.04 2.69 1.41
CA THR A 104 11.82 3.57 2.29
C THR A 104 11.08 3.98 3.55
N GLY A 105 9.74 3.89 3.54
CA GLY A 105 8.93 4.27 4.68
C GLY A 105 7.47 3.83 4.52
N LEU A 106 6.82 3.66 5.67
CA LEU A 106 5.41 3.35 5.83
C LEU A 106 4.78 4.45 6.67
N VAL A 107 3.72 5.08 6.16
CA VAL A 107 2.98 6.15 6.84
C VAL A 107 1.55 5.65 7.08
N TYR A 108 1.17 5.52 8.35
CA TYR A 108 -0.15 5.08 8.76
C TYR A 108 -1.00 6.31 9.13
N VAL A 109 -2.09 6.54 8.40
CA VAL A 109 -3.01 7.66 8.58
C VAL A 109 -4.36 7.13 9.02
N THR A 110 -4.68 7.26 10.30
CA THR A 110 -5.91 6.66 10.88
C THR A 110 -6.05 5.19 10.45
N ALA A 111 -4.93 4.47 10.45
CA ALA A 111 -4.81 3.16 9.83
C ALA A 111 -4.50 2.08 10.86
N VAL A 112 -4.89 0.86 10.52
CA VAL A 112 -4.60 -0.31 11.33
C VAL A 112 -3.11 -0.62 11.22
N THR A 113 -2.43 -0.75 12.35
CA THR A 113 -1.04 -1.25 12.42
C THR A 113 -1.08 -2.72 12.81
N PRO A 114 -1.15 -3.66 11.84
CA PRO A 114 -1.42 -5.06 12.15
C PRO A 114 -0.34 -5.68 13.03
N ALA A 115 -0.74 -6.46 14.03
CA ALA A 115 0.15 -7.30 14.80
C ALA A 115 0.23 -8.71 14.20
N VAL A 116 1.43 -9.30 14.21
CA VAL A 116 1.64 -10.66 13.68
C VAL A 116 0.73 -11.65 14.41
N GLY A 117 -0.03 -12.43 13.63
CA GLY A 117 -0.93 -13.45 14.17
C GLY A 117 -2.23 -12.92 14.77
N LYS A 118 -2.57 -11.64 14.55
CA LYS A 118 -3.83 -11.03 14.99
C LYS A 118 -4.71 -10.65 13.80
N SER A 119 -6.00 -10.93 13.91
CA SER A 119 -7.00 -10.41 12.99
C SER A 119 -7.31 -8.94 13.30
N LEU A 120 -7.98 -8.24 12.37
CA LEU A 120 -8.49 -6.90 12.63
C LEU A 120 -9.42 -6.90 13.85
N LEU A 121 -10.27 -7.93 13.98
CA LEU A 121 -11.21 -8.06 15.09
C LEU A 121 -10.47 -8.21 16.43
N ASP A 122 -9.36 -8.96 16.47
CA ASP A 122 -8.53 -9.08 17.69
C ASP A 122 -7.91 -7.75 18.14
N MET A 123 -7.83 -6.78 17.23
CA MET A 123 -7.25 -5.46 17.46
C MET A 123 -8.32 -4.38 17.68
N MET A 124 -9.59 -4.73 17.52
CA MET A 124 -10.72 -3.91 17.94
C MET A 124 -10.97 -4.15 19.41
N GLY A 125 -10.95 -3.08 20.21
CA GLY A 125 -11.03 -3.13 21.68
C GLY A 125 -12.29 -3.77 22.22
#